data_AF-A0A7V3BKJ6-F1
#
_entry.id   AF-A0A7V3BKJ6-F1
#
_cell.length_a   1.000
_cell.length_b   1.000
_cell.length_c   1.000
_cell.angle_alpha   90.00
_cell.angle_beta   90.00
_cell.angle_gamma   90.00
#
_symmetry.space_group_name_H-M   'P 1'
#
loop_
_entity.id
_entity.type
_entity.pdbx_description
1 polymer ?
#
loop_
_entity_poly.entity_id
_entity_poly.type
_entity_poly.pdbx_seq_one_letter_code
_entity_poly.pdbx_strand_id
1 'polypeptide(L)'
;MDITTIEEAIESLQARGEKITARAIQRMVGGSYRDLLPRLRAVRAAMDVTDDADDADDADDADNEALPGTIAEARHRYPAACQAEQAAQRAYESLMMRWRELRSQAPATEPTTDVEGVHTWRLAVAAHQERLTELHLALEHQGEVVRRCALEAEHWRQEISRREVGAARARQRLAEAEARAHLIYAEAERKEQDAALLLAAAHREHQQADAAVRQAEADLRRFGAEE
;
A
#
# COMPACT_ATOMS: atom_id res chain seq x y z
N MET A 1 32.85 12.48 -18.33
CA MET A 1 31.81 11.44 -18.33
C MET A 1 30.53 12.15 -18.61
N ASP A 2 29.97 11.89 -19.78
CA ASP A 2 28.89 12.69 -20.32
C ASP A 2 27.56 12.00 -20.04
N ILE A 3 26.48 12.78 -20.00
CA ILE A 3 25.14 12.30 -19.62
C ILE A 3 24.64 11.25 -20.60
N THR A 4 24.96 11.39 -21.88
CA THR A 4 24.64 10.44 -22.95
C THR A 4 25.22 9.05 -22.71
N THR A 5 26.43 8.95 -22.15
CA THR A 5 27.05 7.65 -21.81
C THR A 5 26.33 6.96 -20.65
N ILE A 6 25.71 7.73 -19.75
CA ILE A 6 24.90 7.20 -18.65
C ILE A 6 23.55 6.70 -19.16
N GLU A 7 22.93 7.43 -20.10
CA GLU A 7 21.69 7.03 -20.76
C GLU A 7 21.85 5.74 -21.56
N GLU A 8 22.90 5.62 -22.39
CA GLU A 8 23.22 4.38 -23.13
C GLU A 8 23.45 3.18 -22.21
N ALA A 9 24.04 3.40 -21.02
CA ALA A 9 24.22 2.36 -20.03
C ALA A 9 22.89 1.95 -19.37
N ILE A 10 21.99 2.90 -19.12
CA ILE A 10 20.64 2.63 -18.61
C ILE A 10 19.83 1.83 -19.63
N GLU A 11 19.81 2.25 -20.91
CA GLU A 11 19.13 1.53 -21.99
C GLU A 11 19.69 0.12 -22.17
N SER A 12 21.01 -0.04 -22.08
CA SER A 12 21.66 -1.35 -22.16
C SER A 12 21.31 -2.28 -20.99
N LEU A 13 21.13 -1.73 -19.78
CA LEU A 13 20.67 -2.50 -18.60
C LEU A 13 19.19 -2.87 -18.74
N GLN A 14 18.36 -1.95 -19.22
CA GLN A 14 16.94 -2.21 -19.50
C GLN A 14 16.75 -3.30 -20.56
N ALA A 15 17.48 -3.23 -21.67
CA ALA A 15 17.41 -4.22 -22.75
C ALA A 15 17.84 -5.63 -22.30
N ARG A 16 18.67 -5.73 -21.26
CA ARG A 16 19.11 -7.00 -20.65
C ARG A 16 18.21 -7.47 -19.50
N GLY A 17 17.20 -6.67 -19.11
CA GLY A 17 16.36 -6.94 -17.93
C GLY A 17 17.14 -6.89 -16.60
N GLU A 18 18.29 -6.23 -16.58
CA GLU A 18 19.11 -6.08 -15.38
C GLU A 18 18.63 -4.90 -14.53
N LYS A 19 18.69 -5.04 -13.20
CA LYS A 19 18.32 -3.95 -12.27
C LYS A 19 19.21 -2.72 -12.50
N ILE A 20 18.57 -1.58 -12.80
CA ILE A 20 19.24 -0.30 -13.03
C ILE A 20 19.68 0.26 -11.67
N THR A 21 20.92 -0.02 -11.30
CA THR A 21 21.52 0.50 -10.05
C THR A 21 22.70 1.40 -10.36
N ALA A 22 22.97 2.37 -9.48
CA ALA A 22 24.13 3.26 -9.62
C ALA A 22 25.45 2.47 -9.75
N ARG A 23 25.55 1.31 -9.08
CA ARG A 23 26.69 0.40 -9.15
C ARG A 23 26.76 -0.39 -10.46
N ALA A 24 25.63 -0.75 -11.07
CA ALA A 24 25.59 -1.36 -12.40
C ALA A 24 26.02 -0.36 -13.48
N ILE A 25 25.51 0.87 -13.41
CA ILE A 25 25.88 1.96 -14.31
C ILE A 25 27.37 2.30 -14.15
N GLN A 26 27.88 2.38 -12.92
CA GLN A 26 29.30 2.62 -12.66
C GLN A 26 30.20 1.52 -13.27
N ARG A 27 29.78 0.25 -13.23
CA ARG A 27 30.53 -0.86 -13.84
C ARG A 27 30.61 -0.74 -15.36
N MET A 28 29.58 -0.18 -15.99
CA MET A 28 29.51 -0.04 -17.45
C MET A 28 30.22 1.21 -17.97
N VAL A 29 30.07 2.34 -17.27
CA VAL A 29 30.59 3.65 -17.70
C VAL A 29 31.98 3.93 -17.12
N GLY A 30 32.39 3.21 -16.07
CA GLY A 30 33.63 3.45 -15.34
C GLY A 30 33.57 4.70 -14.45
N GLY A 31 34.68 5.06 -13.80
CA GLY A 31 34.80 6.30 -13.02
C GLY A 31 34.41 6.21 -11.53
N SER A 32 34.54 7.34 -10.82
CA SER A 32 34.29 7.41 -9.39
C SER A 32 32.80 7.64 -9.09
N TYR A 33 32.30 7.01 -8.03
CA TYR A 33 30.90 7.15 -7.57
C TYR A 33 30.54 8.62 -7.26
N ARG A 34 31.54 9.42 -6.84
CA ARG A 34 31.40 10.84 -6.54
C ARG A 34 31.06 11.68 -7.76
N ASP A 35 31.55 11.30 -8.94
CA ASP A 35 31.32 12.01 -10.21
C ASP A 35 30.05 11.52 -10.94
N LEU A 36 29.58 10.32 -10.58
CA LEU A 36 28.41 9.67 -11.14
C LEU A 36 27.12 10.15 -10.47
N LEU A 37 27.12 10.29 -9.14
CA LEU A 37 25.94 10.64 -8.35
C LEU A 37 25.23 11.94 -8.77
N PRO A 38 25.93 13.08 -9.01
CA PRO A 38 25.27 14.31 -9.43
C PRO A 38 24.62 14.18 -10.81
N ARG A 39 25.23 13.39 -11.70
CA ARG A 39 24.74 13.16 -13.06
C ARG A 39 23.57 12.18 -13.09
N LEU A 40 23.62 11.13 -12.28
CA LEU A 40 22.47 10.23 -12.09
C LEU A 40 21.27 10.97 -11.50
N ARG A 41 21.48 11.95 -10.61
CA ARG A 41 20.39 12.81 -10.13
C ARG A 41 19.81 13.69 -11.22
N ALA A 42 20.65 14.23 -12.11
CA ALA A 42 20.19 15.00 -13.27
C ALA A 42 19.40 14.14 -14.26
N VAL A 43 19.86 12.91 -14.54
CA VAL A 43 19.15 11.93 -15.38
C VAL A 43 17.86 11.47 -14.71
N ARG A 44 17.88 11.16 -13.41
CA ARG A 44 16.70 10.78 -12.63
C ARG A 44 15.64 11.88 -12.58
N ALA A 45 16.04 13.14 -12.44
CA ALA A 45 15.13 14.28 -12.49
C ALA A 45 14.53 14.49 -13.89
N ALA A 46 15.24 14.09 -14.95
CA ALA A 46 14.73 14.08 -16.32
C ALA A 46 13.85 12.85 -16.64
N MET A 47 14.03 11.74 -15.90
CA MET A 47 13.34 10.47 -16.05
C MET A 47 12.19 10.24 -15.05
N ASP A 48 11.74 11.28 -14.32
CA ASP A 48 10.77 11.15 -13.21
C ASP A 48 9.32 10.91 -13.71
N VAL A 49 9.12 9.74 -14.34
CA VAL A 49 7.87 8.99 -14.40
C VAL A 49 8.18 7.55 -13.99
N THR A 50 7.59 7.16 -12.85
CA THR A 50 7.34 5.82 -12.29
C THR A 50 8.46 5.05 -11.54
N ASP A 51 8.11 4.79 -10.28
CA ASP A 51 8.33 3.63 -9.39
C ASP A 51 9.70 3.29 -8.80
N ASP A 52 9.69 3.37 -7.46
CA ASP A 52 10.14 2.38 -6.48
C ASP A 52 11.58 1.86 -6.56
N ALA A 53 12.41 2.39 -5.66
CA ALA A 53 13.61 1.72 -5.20
C ALA A 53 13.52 1.54 -3.68
N ASP A 54 13.06 0.35 -3.32
CA ASP A 54 13.17 -0.32 -2.03
C ASP A 54 14.62 -0.32 -1.53
N ASP A 55 14.80 0.13 -0.29
CA ASP A 55 15.88 -0.27 0.60
C ASP A 55 15.30 -0.38 2.02
N ALA A 56 14.70 -1.52 2.32
CA ALA A 56 14.56 -2.05 3.67
C ALA A 56 14.41 -3.59 3.61
N ASP A 57 15.55 -4.27 3.69
CA ASP A 57 15.63 -5.67 4.11
C ASP A 57 14.97 -5.82 5.50
N ASP A 58 13.87 -6.58 5.55
CA ASP A 58 13.66 -7.68 6.51
C ASP A 58 12.23 -8.25 6.34
N ALA A 59 12.17 -9.44 5.75
CA ALA A 59 11.21 -10.53 5.97
C ALA A 59 9.68 -10.29 5.88
N ASP A 60 9.05 -11.17 5.09
CA ASP A 60 7.61 -11.50 5.02
C ASP A 60 6.69 -10.70 4.07
N ASP A 61 7.20 -10.17 2.96
CA ASP A 61 6.37 -9.71 1.82
C ASP A 61 5.90 -10.86 0.91
N ALA A 62 5.37 -11.93 1.50
CA ALA A 62 4.71 -13.00 0.74
C ALA A 62 3.32 -12.60 0.17
N ASP A 63 2.83 -11.40 0.49
CA ASP A 63 1.49 -10.93 0.11
C ASP A 63 1.50 -9.73 -0.86
N ASN A 64 2.65 -9.38 -1.46
CA ASN A 64 2.71 -8.35 -2.52
C ASN A 64 2.38 -8.95 -3.91
N GLU A 65 1.48 -9.94 -3.96
CA GLU A 65 0.75 -10.23 -5.18
C GLU A 65 -0.13 -9.00 -5.48
N ALA A 66 0.05 -8.45 -6.67
CA ALA A 66 -0.80 -7.42 -7.24
C ALA A 66 -2.26 -7.92 -7.29
N LEU A 67 -2.97 -7.83 -6.17
CA LEU A 67 -4.39 -8.13 -6.08
C LEU A 67 -5.13 -6.99 -6.80
N PRO A 68 -5.86 -7.28 -7.89
CA PRO A 68 -6.52 -6.25 -8.67
C PRO A 68 -7.57 -5.53 -7.81
N GLY A 69 -7.39 -4.22 -7.68
CA GLY A 69 -8.37 -3.30 -7.10
C GLY A 69 -7.76 -2.35 -6.07
N THR A 70 -8.48 -1.29 -5.71
CA THR A 70 -8.07 -0.30 -4.68
C THR A 70 -8.80 -0.54 -3.36
N ILE A 71 -8.34 0.03 -2.23
CA ILE A 71 -9.12 -0.01 -0.97
C ILE A 71 -10.53 0.59 -1.15
N ALA A 72 -10.67 1.55 -2.05
CA ALA A 72 -11.96 2.13 -2.42
C ALA A 72 -12.87 1.09 -3.10
N GLU A 73 -12.33 0.24 -3.96
CA GLU A 73 -13.07 -0.85 -4.59
C GLU A 73 -13.48 -1.91 -3.57
N ALA A 74 -12.59 -2.32 -2.67
CA ALA A 74 -12.92 -3.26 -1.60
C ALA A 74 -14.05 -2.72 -0.70
N ARG A 75 -13.97 -1.43 -0.31
CA ARG A 75 -15.01 -0.74 0.46
C ARG A 75 -16.32 -0.59 -0.31
N HIS A 76 -16.28 -0.51 -1.63
CA HIS A 76 -17.47 -0.49 -2.47
C HIS A 76 -18.13 -1.88 -2.58
N ARG A 77 -17.34 -2.94 -2.68
CA ARG A 77 -17.83 -4.33 -2.86
C ARG A 77 -18.29 -4.99 -1.56
N TYR A 78 -17.65 -4.68 -0.42
CA TYR A 78 -17.97 -5.27 0.87
C TYR A 78 -19.45 -5.14 1.28
N PRO A 79 -20.11 -3.97 1.17
CA PRO A 79 -21.54 -3.84 1.51
C PRO A 79 -22.45 -4.73 0.65
N ALA A 80 -22.12 -4.87 -0.64
CA ALA A 80 -22.88 -5.73 -1.55
C ALA A 80 -22.74 -7.21 -1.17
N ALA A 81 -21.54 -7.65 -0.80
CA ALA A 81 -21.29 -9.01 -0.30
C ALA A 81 -22.06 -9.29 1.00
N CYS A 82 -22.06 -8.36 1.96
CA CYS A 82 -22.85 -8.50 3.19
C CYS A 82 -24.36 -8.55 2.91
N GLN A 83 -24.86 -7.75 1.95
CA GLN A 83 -26.27 -7.81 1.56
C GLN A 83 -26.62 -9.14 0.91
N ALA A 84 -25.76 -9.67 0.05
CA ALA A 84 -25.94 -10.98 -0.57
C ALA A 84 -25.96 -12.11 0.47
N GLU A 85 -25.06 -12.07 1.45
CA GLU A 85 -25.04 -13.01 2.59
C GLU A 85 -26.36 -12.96 3.39
N GLN A 86 -26.81 -11.76 3.77
CA GLN A 86 -28.07 -11.60 4.51
C GLN A 86 -29.28 -12.07 3.69
N ALA A 87 -29.31 -11.78 2.39
CA ALA A 87 -30.37 -12.23 1.50
C ALA A 87 -30.39 -13.77 1.39
N ALA A 88 -29.21 -14.38 1.23
CA ALA A 88 -29.07 -15.83 1.17
C ALA A 88 -29.52 -16.50 2.49
N GLN A 89 -29.17 -15.90 3.63
CA GLN A 89 -29.55 -16.38 4.96
C GLN A 89 -31.07 -16.32 5.17
N ARG A 90 -31.71 -15.21 4.81
CA ARG A 90 -33.18 -15.08 4.88
C ARG A 90 -33.90 -16.10 3.99
N ALA A 91 -33.38 -16.34 2.79
CA ALA A 91 -33.92 -17.35 1.89
C ALA A 91 -33.77 -18.78 2.47
N TYR A 92 -32.62 -19.09 3.08
CA TYR A 92 -32.41 -20.36 3.78
C TYR A 92 -33.38 -20.53 4.95
N GLU A 93 -33.54 -19.51 5.79
CA GLU A 93 -34.48 -19.51 6.91
C GLU A 93 -35.93 -19.70 6.44
N SER A 94 -36.32 -19.05 5.34
CA SER A 94 -37.65 -19.22 4.74
C SER A 94 -37.88 -20.65 4.26
N LEU A 95 -36.90 -21.26 3.60
CA LEU A 95 -36.97 -22.67 3.18
C LEU A 95 -37.02 -23.61 4.38
N MET A 96 -36.24 -23.34 5.42
CA MET A 96 -36.24 -24.13 6.66
C MET A 96 -37.60 -24.11 7.34
N MET A 97 -38.26 -22.95 7.36
CA MET A 97 -39.62 -22.82 7.90
C MET A 97 -40.63 -23.62 7.07
N ARG A 98 -40.59 -23.53 5.73
CA ARG A 98 -41.46 -24.32 4.84
C ARG A 98 -41.24 -25.81 5.00
N TRP A 99 -39.99 -26.25 5.13
CA TRP A 99 -39.67 -27.66 5.36
C TRP A 99 -40.20 -28.16 6.71
N ARG A 100 -40.06 -27.37 7.78
CA ARG A 100 -40.63 -27.69 9.10
C ARG A 100 -42.14 -27.78 9.05
N GLU A 101 -42.79 -26.82 8.39
CA GLU A 101 -44.23 -26.78 8.21
C GLU A 101 -44.71 -28.02 7.43
N LEU A 102 -44.11 -28.31 6.27
CA LEU A 102 -44.48 -29.48 5.49
C LEU A 102 -44.28 -30.77 6.30
N ARG A 103 -43.15 -30.92 6.99
CA ARG A 103 -42.88 -32.09 7.83
C ARG A 103 -43.91 -32.26 8.97
N SER A 104 -44.50 -31.17 9.45
CA SER A 104 -45.56 -31.22 10.47
C SER A 104 -46.93 -31.63 9.90
N GLN A 105 -47.14 -31.47 8.60
CA GLN A 105 -48.38 -31.80 7.88
C GLN A 105 -48.37 -33.24 7.33
N ALA A 106 -47.65 -34.15 7.98
CA ALA A 106 -47.60 -35.54 7.54
C ALA A 106 -49.03 -36.11 7.38
N PRO A 107 -49.31 -36.83 6.27
CA PRO A 107 -50.63 -37.39 6.05
C PRO A 107 -51.06 -38.27 7.24
N ALA A 108 -52.34 -38.19 7.60
CA ALA A 108 -52.94 -38.90 8.73
C ALA A 108 -52.69 -40.43 8.65
N THR A 109 -52.91 -41.16 9.74
CA THR A 109 -52.69 -42.62 9.78
C THR A 109 -53.49 -43.36 8.70
N GLU A 110 -52.93 -44.46 8.19
CA GLU A 110 -53.49 -45.29 7.11
C GLU A 110 -54.97 -45.65 7.39
N PRO A 111 -55.90 -45.41 6.44
CA PRO A 111 -57.30 -45.79 6.59
C PRO A 111 -57.45 -47.32 6.63
N THR A 112 -58.22 -47.85 7.59
CA THR A 112 -58.21 -49.27 7.94
C THR A 112 -59.22 -50.15 7.20
N THR A 113 -60.17 -49.56 6.45
CA THR A 113 -61.39 -50.28 6.02
C THR A 113 -61.76 -50.21 4.55
N ASP A 114 -61.09 -49.36 3.75
CA ASP A 114 -61.45 -49.12 2.34
C ASP A 114 -60.21 -49.17 1.43
N VAL A 115 -60.26 -49.99 0.37
CA VAL A 115 -59.20 -50.16 -0.63
C VAL A 115 -58.93 -48.87 -1.43
N GLU A 116 -59.98 -48.11 -1.77
CA GLU A 116 -59.89 -46.83 -2.45
C GLU A 116 -59.29 -45.76 -1.53
N GLY A 117 -59.68 -45.76 -0.26
CA GLY A 117 -59.08 -44.96 0.82
C GLY A 117 -57.58 -45.23 1.01
N VAL A 118 -57.17 -46.50 1.05
CA VAL A 118 -55.75 -46.89 1.15
C VAL A 118 -54.96 -46.44 -0.08
N HIS A 119 -55.53 -46.60 -1.29
CA HIS A 119 -54.87 -46.16 -2.51
C HIS A 119 -54.67 -44.64 -2.54
N THR A 120 -55.72 -43.88 -2.21
CA THR A 120 -55.67 -42.40 -2.14
C THR A 120 -54.69 -41.92 -1.08
N TRP A 121 -54.65 -42.57 0.08
CA TRP A 121 -53.67 -42.28 1.13
C TRP A 121 -52.23 -42.52 0.66
N ARG A 122 -51.94 -43.63 -0.02
CA ARG A 122 -50.60 -43.92 -0.55
C ARG A 122 -50.13 -42.87 -1.56
N LEU A 123 -51.02 -42.40 -2.44
CA LEU A 123 -50.72 -41.32 -3.37
C LEU A 123 -50.41 -40.01 -2.64
N ALA A 124 -51.18 -39.68 -1.59
CA ALA A 124 -50.93 -38.50 -0.78
C ALA A 124 -49.59 -38.59 -0.01
N VAL A 125 -49.24 -39.76 0.51
CA VAL A 125 -47.93 -40.02 1.14
C VAL A 125 -46.80 -39.86 0.14
N ALA A 126 -46.93 -40.45 -1.06
CA ALA A 126 -45.91 -40.34 -2.10
C ALA A 126 -45.67 -38.88 -2.52
N ALA A 127 -46.74 -38.13 -2.80
CA ALA A 127 -46.65 -36.71 -3.15
C ALA A 127 -46.08 -35.86 -2.00
N HIS A 128 -46.37 -36.20 -0.75
CA HIS A 128 -45.79 -35.54 0.41
C HIS A 128 -44.29 -35.80 0.55
N GLN A 129 -43.86 -37.04 0.33
CA GLN A 129 -42.46 -37.43 0.35
C GLN A 129 -41.67 -36.74 -0.76
N GLU A 130 -42.21 -36.68 -1.98
CA GLU A 130 -41.60 -35.98 -3.11
C GLU A 130 -41.33 -34.50 -2.78
N ARG A 131 -42.34 -33.79 -2.25
CA ARG A 131 -42.20 -32.38 -1.84
C ARG A 131 -41.18 -32.19 -0.71
N LEU A 132 -41.08 -33.13 0.23
CA LEU A 132 -40.06 -33.09 1.27
C LEU A 132 -38.65 -33.26 0.69
N THR A 133 -38.48 -34.15 -0.28
CA THR A 133 -37.21 -34.36 -0.98
C THR A 133 -36.79 -33.14 -1.78
N GLU A 134 -37.72 -32.52 -2.52
CA GLU A 134 -37.47 -31.28 -3.26
C GLU A 134 -37.03 -30.14 -2.33
N LEU A 135 -37.73 -29.94 -1.21
CA LEU A 135 -37.37 -28.92 -0.22
C LEU A 135 -36.02 -29.22 0.45
N HIS A 136 -35.68 -30.49 0.65
CA HIS A 136 -34.38 -30.87 1.20
C HIS A 136 -33.24 -30.50 0.24
N LEU A 137 -33.37 -30.83 -1.04
CA LEU A 137 -32.39 -30.43 -2.07
C LEU A 137 -32.27 -28.91 -2.19
N ALA A 138 -33.38 -28.19 -2.13
CA ALA A 138 -33.37 -26.72 -2.14
C ALA A 138 -32.64 -26.14 -0.92
N LEU A 139 -32.80 -26.76 0.26
CA LEU A 139 -32.08 -26.38 1.48
C LEU A 139 -30.58 -26.64 1.38
N GLU A 140 -30.16 -27.78 0.84
CA GLU A 140 -28.75 -28.10 0.62
C GLU A 140 -28.11 -27.07 -0.32
N HIS A 141 -28.75 -26.82 -1.47
CA HIS A 141 -28.29 -25.82 -2.42
C HIS A 141 -28.21 -24.43 -1.77
N GLN A 142 -29.26 -24.01 -1.07
CA GLN A 142 -29.27 -22.70 -0.43
C GLN A 142 -28.22 -22.59 0.69
N GLY A 143 -27.93 -23.68 1.40
CA GLY A 143 -26.84 -23.74 2.37
C GLY A 143 -25.45 -23.57 1.74
N GLU A 144 -25.24 -24.04 0.51
CA GLU A 144 -24.04 -23.72 -0.27
C GLU A 144 -23.97 -22.26 -0.68
N VAL A 145 -25.10 -21.67 -1.10
CA VAL A 145 -25.17 -20.24 -1.43
C VAL A 145 -24.79 -19.38 -0.22
N VAL A 146 -25.36 -19.66 0.95
CA VAL A 146 -25.02 -18.96 2.21
C VAL A 146 -23.54 -19.05 2.51
N ARG A 147 -22.95 -20.26 2.46
CA ARG A 147 -21.51 -20.45 2.71
C ARG A 147 -20.64 -19.64 1.77
N ARG A 148 -20.97 -19.63 0.47
CA ARG A 148 -20.23 -18.86 -0.54
C ARG A 148 -20.33 -17.35 -0.29
N CYS A 149 -21.53 -16.83 -0.01
CA CYS A 149 -21.69 -15.41 0.28
C CYS A 149 -20.96 -14.98 1.56
N ALA A 150 -20.97 -15.83 2.60
CA ALA A 150 -20.23 -15.58 3.84
C ALA A 150 -18.71 -15.54 3.59
N LEU A 151 -18.17 -16.47 2.78
CA LEU A 151 -16.75 -16.46 2.40
C LEU A 151 -16.39 -15.21 1.58
N GLU A 152 -17.27 -14.77 0.68
CA GLU A 152 -17.05 -13.54 -0.10
C GLU A 152 -17.04 -12.30 0.80
N ALA A 153 -17.97 -12.19 1.73
CA ALA A 153 -18.01 -11.09 2.70
C ALA A 153 -16.75 -11.09 3.59
N GLU A 154 -16.32 -12.25 4.07
CA GLU A 154 -15.10 -12.41 4.86
C GLU A 154 -13.84 -12.03 4.07
N HIS A 155 -13.74 -12.46 2.81
CA HIS A 155 -12.65 -12.07 1.92
C HIS A 155 -12.54 -10.54 1.80
N TRP A 156 -13.65 -9.85 1.50
CA TRP A 156 -13.63 -8.40 1.39
C TRP A 156 -13.32 -7.69 2.71
N ARG A 157 -13.75 -8.25 3.85
CA ARG A 157 -13.39 -7.74 5.19
C ARG A 157 -11.89 -7.83 5.44
N GLN A 158 -11.28 -8.97 5.13
CA GLN A 158 -9.85 -9.19 5.30
C GLN A 158 -9.04 -8.28 4.37
N GLU A 159 -9.49 -8.11 3.12
CA GLU A 159 -8.84 -7.24 2.14
C GLU A 159 -8.83 -5.77 2.59
N ILE A 160 -9.94 -5.28 3.13
CA ILE A 160 -10.00 -3.93 3.72
C ILE A 160 -9.00 -3.82 4.88
N SER A 161 -9.01 -4.78 5.80
CA SER A 161 -8.13 -4.77 6.98
C SER A 161 -6.65 -4.75 6.60
N ARG A 162 -6.22 -5.63 5.69
CA ARG A 162 -4.83 -5.69 5.19
C ARG A 162 -4.40 -4.35 4.61
N ARG A 163 -5.24 -3.74 3.78
CA ARG A 163 -4.94 -2.45 3.14
C ARG A 163 -4.94 -1.28 4.11
N GLU A 164 -5.80 -1.29 5.13
CA GLU A 164 -5.79 -0.26 6.17
C GLU A 164 -4.51 -0.31 7.01
N VAL A 165 -4.03 -1.50 7.35
CA VAL A 165 -2.74 -1.69 8.02
C VAL A 165 -1.60 -1.19 7.13
N GLY A 166 -1.60 -1.54 5.84
CA GLY A 166 -0.61 -1.05 4.87
C GLY A 166 -0.60 0.48 4.77
N ALA A 167 -1.78 1.10 4.64
CA ALA A 167 -1.93 2.55 4.58
C ALA A 167 -1.48 3.26 5.88
N ALA A 168 -1.76 2.66 7.05
CA ALA A 168 -1.29 3.18 8.32
C ALA A 168 0.24 3.17 8.42
N ARG A 169 0.88 2.07 8.00
CA ARG A 169 2.35 1.97 7.92
C ARG A 169 2.95 2.99 6.97
N ALA A 170 2.34 3.20 5.80
CA ALA A 170 2.81 4.20 4.84
C ALA A 170 2.73 5.64 5.42
N ARG A 171 1.63 5.98 6.10
CA ARG A 171 1.51 7.28 6.79
C ARG A 171 2.54 7.46 7.89
N GLN A 172 2.83 6.40 8.64
CA GLN A 172 3.88 6.45 9.66
C GLN A 172 5.26 6.70 9.03
N ARG A 173 5.62 5.94 7.97
CA ARG A 173 6.89 6.14 7.25
C ARG A 173 7.02 7.56 6.69
N LEU A 174 5.93 8.11 6.15
CA LEU A 174 5.89 9.49 5.67
C LEU A 174 6.12 10.49 6.82
N ALA A 175 5.42 10.35 7.94
CA ALA A 175 5.59 11.22 9.10
C ALA A 175 7.02 11.15 9.67
N GLU A 176 7.62 9.96 9.71
CA GLU A 176 9.02 9.78 10.11
C GLU A 176 9.99 10.45 9.12
N ALA A 177 9.73 10.35 7.82
CA ALA A 177 10.53 11.01 6.79
C ALA A 177 10.42 12.54 6.88
N GLU A 178 9.22 13.08 7.08
CA GLU A 178 8.99 14.50 7.31
C GLU A 178 9.71 15.01 8.56
N ALA A 179 9.62 14.26 9.67
CA ALA A 179 10.34 14.60 10.90
C ALA A 179 11.86 14.62 10.70
N ARG A 180 12.42 13.65 9.97
CA ARG A 180 13.85 13.64 9.61
C ARG A 180 14.23 14.82 8.73
N ALA A 181 13.40 15.16 7.74
CA ALA A 181 13.63 16.31 6.87
C ALA A 181 13.66 17.62 7.67
N HIS A 182 12.75 17.80 8.62
CA HIS A 182 12.76 18.95 9.52
C HIS A 182 14.03 19.06 10.36
N LEU A 183 14.53 17.92 10.89
CA LEU A 183 15.79 17.91 11.65
C LEU A 183 16.98 18.30 10.78
N ILE A 184 17.07 17.76 9.57
CA ILE A 184 18.14 18.09 8.62
C ILE A 184 18.11 19.57 8.26
N TYR A 185 16.92 20.11 7.97
CA TYR A 185 16.75 21.53 7.66
C TYR A 185 17.19 22.42 8.83
N ALA A 186 16.76 22.10 10.06
CA ALA A 186 17.13 22.87 11.24
C ALA A 186 18.65 22.82 11.52
N GLU A 187 19.29 21.68 11.25
CA GLU A 187 20.75 21.56 11.36
C GLU A 187 21.47 22.38 10.30
N ALA A 188 20.97 22.39 9.06
CA ALA A 188 21.52 23.20 7.97
C ALA A 188 21.40 24.70 8.29
N GLU A 189 20.26 25.15 8.78
CA GLU A 189 20.03 26.54 9.18
C GLU A 189 20.99 26.97 10.30
N ARG A 190 21.20 26.11 11.31
CA ARG A 190 22.19 26.38 12.37
C ARG A 190 23.61 26.51 11.80
N LYS A 191 24.01 25.60 10.92
CA LYS A 191 25.34 25.65 10.29
C LYS A 191 25.53 26.91 9.43
N GLU A 192 24.48 27.37 8.77
CA GLU A 192 24.50 28.62 8.01
C GLU A 192 24.66 29.84 8.93
N GLN A 193 23.92 29.87 10.05
CA GLN A 193 24.07 30.92 11.06
C GLN A 193 25.47 30.95 11.66
N ASP A 194 26.02 29.78 12.01
CA ASP A 194 27.38 29.66 12.54
C ASP A 194 28.43 30.14 11.52
N ALA A 195 28.27 29.77 10.25
CA ALA A 195 29.15 30.22 9.18
C ALA A 195 29.07 31.75 8.98
N ALA A 196 27.87 32.33 9.05
CA ALA A 196 27.68 33.78 8.97
C ALA A 196 28.36 34.53 10.13
N LEU A 197 28.30 33.99 11.35
CA LEU A 197 29.00 34.54 12.51
C LEU A 197 30.52 34.49 12.35
N LEU A 198 31.05 33.37 11.84
CA LEU A 198 32.49 33.22 11.57
C LEU A 198 32.97 34.21 10.49
N LEU A 199 32.21 34.37 9.41
CA LEU A 199 32.50 35.35 8.36
C LEU A 199 32.49 36.79 8.90
N ALA A 200 31.51 37.13 9.73
CA ALA A 200 31.42 38.45 10.35
C ALA A 200 32.61 38.72 11.29
N ALA A 201 33.05 37.71 12.06
CA ALA A 201 34.23 37.81 12.91
C ALA A 201 35.51 38.02 12.10
N ALA A 202 35.72 37.21 11.05
CA ALA A 202 36.87 37.35 10.15
C ALA A 202 36.90 38.72 9.46
N HIS A 203 35.75 39.25 9.05
CA HIS A 203 35.69 40.59 8.45
C HIS A 203 36.08 41.70 9.44
N ARG A 204 35.67 41.60 10.71
CA ARG A 204 36.10 42.56 11.75
C ARG A 204 37.60 42.49 12.01
N GLU A 205 38.17 41.30 12.08
CA GLU A 205 39.61 41.11 12.28
C GLU A 205 40.41 41.72 11.11
N HIS A 206 39.95 41.49 9.87
CA HIS A 206 40.56 42.11 8.70
C HIS A 206 40.47 43.64 8.73
N GLN A 207 39.32 44.20 9.09
CA GLN A 207 39.16 45.66 9.26
C GLN A 207 40.09 46.23 10.34
N GLN A 208 40.29 45.51 11.44
CA GLN A 208 41.22 45.90 12.51
C GLN A 208 42.67 45.86 12.02
N ALA A 209 43.05 44.82 11.28
CA ALA A 209 44.38 44.71 10.67
C ALA A 209 44.64 45.86 9.68
N ASP A 210 43.69 46.16 8.80
CA ASP A 210 43.80 47.28 7.84
C ASP A 210 43.87 48.64 8.54
N ALA A 211 43.16 48.81 9.65
CA ALA A 211 43.25 50.03 10.45
C ALA A 211 44.64 50.15 11.11
N ALA A 212 45.19 49.06 11.63
CA ALA A 212 46.52 49.02 12.23
C ALA A 212 47.62 49.30 11.20
N VAL A 213 47.53 48.73 9.99
CA VAL A 213 48.47 49.02 8.88
C VAL A 213 48.41 50.50 8.50
N ARG A 214 47.21 51.06 8.30
CA ARG A 214 47.05 52.49 7.99
C ARG A 214 47.60 53.40 9.08
N GLN A 215 47.42 53.02 10.35
CA GLN A 215 48.00 53.75 11.47
C GLN A 215 49.54 53.70 11.45
N ALA A 216 50.12 52.52 11.26
CA ALA A 216 51.57 52.36 11.17
C ALA A 216 52.17 53.13 9.99
N GLU A 217 51.52 53.14 8.82
CA GLU A 217 51.91 53.96 7.67
C GLU A 217 51.85 55.46 7.98
N ALA A 218 50.81 55.92 8.68
CA ALA A 218 50.68 57.30 9.10
C ALA A 218 51.78 57.72 10.10
N ASP A 219 52.11 56.83 11.04
CA ASP A 219 53.18 57.06 12.02
C ASP A 219 54.55 57.12 11.31
N LEU A 220 54.84 56.20 10.39
CA LEU A 220 56.07 56.24 9.57
C LEU A 220 56.20 57.53 8.76
N ARG A 221 55.11 58.02 8.17
CA ARG A 221 55.12 59.30 7.44
C ARG A 221 55.38 60.50 8.35
N ARG A 222 54.93 60.47 9.61
CA ARG A 222 55.23 61.52 10.59
C ARG A 222 56.72 61.51 10.95
N PHE A 223 57.28 60.34 11.27
CA PHE A 223 58.70 60.22 11.58
C PHE A 223 59.61 60.63 10.41
N GLY A 224 59.27 60.25 9.18
CA GLY A 224 60.05 60.65 7.99
C GLY A 224 59.89 62.11 7.55
N ALA A 225 58.98 62.87 8.16
CA ALA A 225 58.82 64.31 7.92
C ALA A 225 59.52 65.18 8.98
N GLU A 226 60.07 64.57 10.03
CA GLU A 226 60.81 65.23 11.12
C GLU A 226 62.35 65.11 10.95
N GLU A 227 62.83 64.44 9.89
CA GLU A 227 64.23 64.47 9.40
C GLU A 227 64.43 65.50 8.29
#